data_AF-A0A136NU28-F1
#
_entry.id   AF-A0A136NU28-F1
#
_cell.length_a   1.000
_cell.length_b   1.000
_cell.length_c   1.000
_cell.angle_alpha   90.00
_cell.angle_beta   90.00
_cell.angle_gamma   90.00
#
_symmetry.space_group_name_H-M   'P 1'
#
loop_
_entity.id
_entity.type
_entity.pdbx_description
1 polymer ?
#
loop_
_entity_poly.entity_id
_entity_poly.type
_entity_poly.pdbx_seq_one_letter_code
_entity_poly.pdbx_strand_id
1 'polypeptide(L)' 'MGKLAEIKTKQTDSSVTDYISSLKSEQQRKDSLTLLKMMKNASKEKPKIWGSSMIGFGKKIYKKSRHRT' A
#
# COMPACT_ATOMS: atom_id res chain seq x y z
N MET A 1 1.65 -31.23 -3.14
CA MET A 1 2.00 -29.83 -3.46
C MET A 1 1.00 -28.89 -2.81
N GLY A 2 1.42 -28.05 -1.86
CA GLY A 2 0.52 -27.12 -1.18
C GLY A 2 0.22 -25.90 -2.05
N LYS A 3 -1.06 -25.68 -2.36
CA LYS A 3 -1.56 -24.53 -3.13
C LYS A 3 -1.07 -23.23 -2.46
N LEU A 4 -0.17 -22.51 -3.12
CA LEU A 4 0.23 -21.17 -2.69
C LEU A 4 -1.03 -20.31 -2.66
N ALA A 5 -1.40 -19.82 -1.48
CA ALA A 5 -2.42 -18.79 -1.38
C ALA A 5 -1.83 -17.53 -2.01
N GLU A 6 -2.08 -17.36 -3.30
CA GLU A 6 -1.65 -16.19 -4.04
C GLU A 6 -2.35 -14.98 -3.45
N ILE A 7 -1.56 -14.13 -2.78
CA ILE A 7 -2.05 -12.86 -2.26
C ILE A 7 -2.41 -12.03 -3.49
N LYS A 8 -3.71 -11.81 -3.70
CA LYS A 8 -4.24 -11.01 -4.82
C LYS A 8 -3.77 -9.55 -4.72
N THR A 9 -3.49 -9.07 -3.51
CA THR A 9 -2.98 -7.73 -3.22
C THR A 9 -1.46 -7.74 -3.19
N LYS A 10 -0.84 -7.55 -4.35
CA LYS A 10 0.62 -7.36 -4.44
C LYS A 10 0.95 -5.88 -4.26
N GLN A 11 1.98 -5.62 -3.48
CA GLN A 11 2.56 -4.31 -3.34
C GLN A 11 3.31 -3.99 -4.64
N THR A 12 2.87 -2.96 -5.34
CA THR A 12 3.51 -2.45 -6.55
C THR A 12 4.62 -1.49 -6.13
N ASP A 13 5.67 -1.38 -6.94
CA ASP A 13 6.74 -0.39 -6.68
C ASP A 13 6.39 1.02 -7.18
N SER A 14 5.15 1.22 -7.61
CA SER A 14 4.64 2.52 -8.02
C SER A 14 4.68 3.53 -6.87
N SER A 15 5.17 4.72 -7.16
CA SER A 15 5.27 5.80 -6.19
C SER A 15 3.89 6.40 -5.91
N VAL A 16 3.55 6.56 -4.64
CA VAL A 16 2.25 7.12 -4.23
C VAL A 16 2.14 8.59 -4.63
N THR A 17 3.26 9.31 -4.69
CA THR A 17 3.30 10.69 -5.17
C THR A 17 2.89 10.80 -6.64
N ASP A 18 3.35 9.88 -7.49
CA ASP A 18 2.97 9.82 -8.91
C ASP A 18 1.49 9.50 -9.09
N TYR A 19 0.96 8.58 -8.29
CA TYR A 19 -0.48 8.28 -8.31
C TYR A 19 -1.33 9.49 -7.96
N ILE A 20 -0.98 10.20 -6.87
CA ILE A 20 -1.68 11.42 -6.48
C ILE A 20 -1.53 12.49 -7.56
N SER A 21 -0.34 12.64 -8.17
CA SER A 21 -0.12 13.57 -9.28
C SER A 21 -0.91 13.18 -10.54
N SER A 22 -1.25 11.90 -10.73
CA SER A 22 -2.08 11.46 -11.86
C SER A 22 -3.58 11.76 -11.69
N LEU A 23 -4.04 12.05 -10.47
CA LEU A 23 -5.45 12.35 -10.21
C LEU A 23 -5.84 13.64 -10.96
N LYS A 24 -6.93 13.62 -11.73
CA LYS A 24 -7.39 14.81 -12.48
C LYS A 24 -8.06 15.87 -11.60
N SER A 25 -8.56 15.48 -10.42
CA SER A 25 -9.29 16.37 -9.53
C SER A 25 -8.35 17.00 -8.48
N GLU A 26 -8.25 18.33 -8.47
CA GLU A 26 -7.45 19.05 -7.47
C GLU A 26 -7.91 18.78 -6.02
N GLN A 27 -9.22 18.61 -5.82
CA GLN A 27 -9.78 18.26 -4.52
C GLN A 27 -9.21 16.92 -4.03
N GLN A 28 -9.29 15.87 -4.85
CA GLN A 28 -8.74 14.56 -4.50
C GLN A 28 -7.23 14.59 -4.28
N ARG A 29 -6.48 15.44 -5.02
CA ARG A 29 -5.05 15.63 -4.77
C ARG A 29 -4.78 16.20 -3.38
N LYS A 30 -5.49 17.27 -2.99
CA LYS A 30 -5.33 17.90 -1.67
C LYS A 30 -5.72 16.94 -0.54
N ASP A 31 -6.85 16.26 -0.67
CA ASP A 31 -7.30 15.27 0.31
C ASP A 31 -6.30 14.11 0.43
N SER A 32 -5.84 13.56 -0.70
CA SER A 32 -4.86 12.46 -0.72
C SER A 32 -3.51 12.88 -0.14
N LEU A 33 -3.04 14.10 -0.43
CA LEU A 33 -1.81 14.64 0.17
C LEU A 33 -1.94 14.80 1.68
N THR A 34 -3.08 15.27 2.15
CA THR A 34 -3.36 15.46 3.58
C THR A 34 -3.39 14.12 4.32
N LEU A 35 -4.15 13.16 3.78
CA LEU A 35 -4.18 11.78 4.28
C LEU A 35 -2.79 11.15 4.26
N LEU A 36 -2.02 11.35 3.18
CA LEU A 36 -0.66 10.84 3.08
C LEU A 36 0.25 11.40 4.16
N LYS A 37 0.14 12.71 4.45
CA LYS A 37 0.92 13.36 5.51
C LYS A 37 0.54 12.83 6.90
N MET A 38 -0.76 12.68 7.17
CA MET A 38 -1.28 12.14 8.42
C MET A 38 -0.86 10.68 8.63
N MET A 39 -1.09 9.82 7.64
CA MET A 39 -0.74 8.39 7.70
C MET A 39 0.77 8.17 7.73
N LYS A 40 1.57 9.00 7.04
CA LYS A 40 3.03 8.97 7.13
C LYS A 40 3.51 9.34 8.54
N ASN A 41 2.88 10.32 9.19
CA ASN A 41 3.24 10.71 10.55
C ASN A 41 2.83 9.64 11.58
N ALA A 42 1.64 9.07 11.42
CA ALA A 42 1.12 8.02 12.31
C ALA A 42 1.88 6.69 12.15
N SER A 43 2.11 6.23 10.92
CA SER A 43 2.70 4.92 10.63
C SER A 43 4.23 4.95 10.57
N LYS A 44 4.86 6.12 10.38
CA LYS A 44 6.32 6.32 10.15
C LYS A 44 6.92 5.49 9.00
N GLU A 45 6.11 4.77 8.24
CA GLU A 45 6.51 3.96 7.09
C GLU A 45 6.22 4.67 5.76
N LYS A 46 6.96 4.26 4.73
CA LYS A 46 6.78 4.81 3.39
C LYS A 46 5.44 4.31 2.79
N PRO A 47 4.59 5.21 2.27
CA PRO A 47 3.38 4.81 1.57
C PRO A 47 3.75 4.03 0.31
N LYS A 48 3.02 2.94 0.02
CA LYS A 48 3.18 2.16 -1.21
C LYS A 48 1.83 1.83 -1.83
N ILE A 49 1.83 1.60 -3.13
CA ILE A 49 0.61 1.22 -3.86
C ILE A 49 0.42 -0.29 -3.77
N TRP A 50 -0.81 -0.71 -3.50
CA TRP A 50 -1.25 -2.09 -3.47
C TRP A 50 -2.29 -2.29 -4.57
N GLY A 51 -2.02 -3.23 -5.49
CA GLY A 51 -2.88 -3.46 -6.65
C GLY A 51 -2.99 -2.23 -7.55
N SER A 52 -4.20 -1.92 -8.01
CA SER A 52 -4.46 -0.90 -9.04
C SER A 52 -4.76 0.51 -8.50
N SER A 53 -5.24 0.64 -7.25
CA SER A 53 -5.68 1.95 -6.70
C SER A 53 -5.66 2.06 -5.17
N MET A 54 -5.01 1.15 -4.44
CA MET A 54 -4.96 1.24 -2.98
C MET A 54 -3.63 1.81 -2.51
N ILE A 55 -3.67 2.81 -1.63
CA ILE A 55 -2.49 3.32 -0.94
C ILE A 55 -2.41 2.62 0.42
N GLY A 56 -1.42 1.77 0.59
CA GLY A 56 -1.15 1.05 1.83
C GLY A 56 0.10 1.57 2.53
N PHE A 57 0.13 1.48 3.85
CA PHE A 57 1.27 1.86 4.67
C PHE A 57 1.84 0.62 5.36
N GLY A 58 3.14 0.45 5.19
CA GLY A 58 3.90 -0.64 5.76
C GLY A 58 3.68 -2.01 5.12
N LYS A 59 4.68 -2.88 5.28
CA LYS A 59 4.69 -4.23 4.72
C LYS A 59 4.81 -5.25 5.84
N LYS A 60 3.67 -5.69 6.39
CA LYS A 60 3.66 -6.82 7.31
C LYS A 60 3.63 -8.13 6.52
N ILE A 61 4.81 -8.73 6.34
CA ILE A 61 4.91 -10.08 5.80
C ILE A 61 4.48 -11.03 6.91
N TYR A 62 3.27 -11.57 6.81
CA TYR A 62 2.85 -12.67 7.67
C TYR A 62 3.63 -13.92 7.26
N LYS A 63 4.68 -14.21 8.02
CA LYS A 63 5.36 -15.50 7.94
C LYS A 63 4.35 -16.54 8.43
N LYS A 64 3.78 -17.36 7.55
CA LYS A 64 3.12 -18.59 7.99
C LYS A 64 4.21 -19.41 8.68
N SER A 65 4.24 -19.39 10.01
CA SER A 65 4.92 -20.44 10.77
C SER A 65 4.24 -21.72 10.35
N ARG A 66 4.93 -22.49 9.50
CA ARG A 66 4.61 -23.89 9.27
C ARG A 66 4.70 -24.53 10.66
N HIS A 67 3.55 -24.76 11.29
CA HIS A 67 3.47 -25.76 12.35
C HIS A 67 3.90 -27.06 11.69
N ARG A 68 5.17 -27.40 11.92
CA ARG A 68 5.74 -28.68 11.56
C ARG A 68 5.21 -29.66 12.61
N THR A 69 4.52 -30.67 12.10
CA THR A 69 3.90 -31.78 12.82
C THR A 69 4.88 -32.41 13.81
#